data_AF-A0A0G2AGW9-F1
#
_entry.id   AF-A0A0G2AGW9-F1
#
_cell.length_a   1.000
_cell.length_b   1.000
_cell.length_c   1.000
_cell.angle_alpha   90.00
_cell.angle_beta   90.00
_cell.angle_gamma   90.00
#
_symmetry.space_group_name_H-M   'P 1'
#
loop_
_entity.id
_entity.type
_entity.pdbx_description
1 polymer ?
#
loop_
_entity_poly.entity_id
_entity_poly.type
_entity_poly.pdbx_seq_one_letter_code
_entity_poly.pdbx_strand_id
1 'polypeptide(L)'
;MANMPSLVDMLKSGMHFGHTTSRWHPKMKPFIFGTRQGVHIINLEKTQEYLESALETLKGIASRGGVILFVGTKLQAQAPITKYAQACDMPFVQNRWLGGTLTNFVQIKQTLKRMKMLKDQRDKGELRKYTKKEQLMISREIEEMEEKFGGIENLTRVPDAVFIIDVKTEKTAVQEAMRSRMEKPQPQRPRRMCV
;
A
#
# COMPACT_ATOMS: atom_id res chain seq x y z
N MET A 1 2.28 -21.92 -10.07
CA MET A 1 2.68 -20.77 -10.93
C MET A 1 1.55 -19.75 -10.89
N ALA A 2 1.84 -18.46 -10.75
CA ALA A 2 0.80 -17.43 -10.80
C ALA A 2 0.23 -17.39 -12.23
N ASN A 3 -0.99 -17.89 -12.41
CA ASN A 3 -1.63 -17.90 -13.72
C ASN A 3 -2.16 -16.49 -13.99
N MET A 4 -1.70 -15.87 -15.07
CA MET A 4 -2.21 -14.56 -15.47
C MET A 4 -3.68 -14.72 -15.87
N PRO A 5 -4.59 -13.86 -15.38
CA PRO A 5 -5.98 -13.94 -15.79
C PRO A 5 -6.10 -13.72 -17.30
N SER A 6 -6.93 -14.53 -17.96
CA SER A 6 -7.21 -14.34 -19.38
C SER A 6 -8.04 -13.07 -19.60
N LEU A 7 -8.03 -12.52 -20.82
CA LEU A 7 -8.90 -11.38 -21.19
C LEU A 7 -10.38 -11.67 -20.89
N VAL A 8 -10.81 -12.92 -21.08
CA VAL A 8 -12.17 -13.37 -20.78
C VAL A 8 -12.47 -13.30 -19.29
N ASP A 9 -11.52 -13.69 -18.44
CA ASP A 9 -11.69 -13.63 -16.98
C ASP A 9 -11.73 -12.19 -16.47
N MET A 10 -10.86 -11.31 -17.00
CA MET A 10 -10.89 -9.87 -16.70
C MET A 10 -12.20 -9.21 -17.13
N LEU A 11 -12.78 -9.66 -18.25
CA LEU A 11 -14.05 -9.14 -18.75
C LEU A 11 -15.21 -9.61 -17.86
N LYS A 12 -15.23 -10.90 -17.47
CA LYS A 12 -16.22 -11.47 -16.54
C LYS A 12 -16.17 -10.83 -15.16
N SER A 13 -14.99 -10.47 -14.67
CA SER A 13 -14.83 -9.79 -13.38
C SER A 13 -15.18 -8.29 -13.43
N GLY A 14 -15.44 -7.73 -14.62
CA GLY A 14 -15.82 -6.33 -14.79
C GLY A 14 -14.66 -5.33 -14.71
N MET A 15 -13.40 -5.77 -14.91
CA MET A 15 -12.22 -4.89 -14.84
C MET A 15 -12.20 -3.78 -15.89
N HIS A 16 -12.98 -3.92 -16.96
CA HIS A 16 -13.05 -2.96 -18.06
C HIS A 16 -13.90 -1.72 -17.74
N PHE A 17 -14.69 -1.73 -16.67
CA PHE A 17 -15.53 -0.60 -16.30
C PHE A 17 -14.70 0.50 -15.61
N GLY A 18 -14.67 1.68 -16.23
CA GLY A 18 -14.09 2.89 -15.66
C GLY A 18 -15.13 3.78 -14.99
N HIS A 19 -14.79 5.07 -14.88
CA HIS A 19 -15.70 6.10 -14.37
C HIS A 19 -16.53 6.74 -15.49
N THR A 20 -17.46 7.62 -15.10
CA THR A 20 -18.26 8.43 -16.02
C THR A 20 -17.38 9.36 -16.86
N THR A 21 -17.87 9.76 -18.04
CA THR A 21 -17.17 10.70 -18.95
C THR A 21 -16.85 12.06 -18.34
N SER A 22 -17.57 12.45 -17.28
CA SER A 22 -17.31 13.67 -16.51
C SER A 22 -16.17 13.52 -15.50
N ARG A 23 -15.82 12.30 -15.10
CA ARG A 23 -14.87 12.00 -14.01
C ARG A 23 -13.67 11.21 -14.54
N TRP A 24 -12.93 11.81 -15.48
CA TRP A 24 -11.70 11.23 -16.02
C TRP A 24 -10.56 12.24 -16.04
N HIS A 25 -9.33 11.75 -16.15
CA HIS A 25 -8.13 12.59 -16.29
C HIS A 25 -7.60 12.49 -17.73
N PRO A 26 -7.35 13.60 -18.45
CA PRO A 26 -6.96 13.57 -19.87
C PRO A 26 -5.75 12.68 -20.21
N LYS A 27 -4.76 12.61 -19.31
CA LYS A 27 -3.59 11.70 -19.44
C LYS A 27 -3.96 10.21 -19.49
N MET A 28 -5.18 9.83 -19.10
CA MET A 28 -5.67 8.45 -19.20
C MET A 28 -6.16 8.09 -20.62
N LYS A 29 -6.23 9.04 -21.56
CA LYS A 29 -6.68 8.82 -22.93
C LYS A 29 -6.05 7.58 -23.60
N PRO A 30 -4.73 7.32 -23.47
CA PRO A 30 -4.12 6.14 -24.10
C PRO A 30 -4.60 4.80 -23.51
N PHE A 31 -5.13 4.78 -22.28
CA PHE A 31 -5.56 3.57 -21.57
C PHE A 31 -7.07 3.32 -21.70
N ILE A 32 -7.81 4.27 -22.27
CA ILE A 32 -9.24 4.17 -22.49
C ILE A 32 -9.46 3.61 -23.89
N PHE A 33 -10.22 2.51 -23.99
CA PHE A 33 -10.62 1.91 -25.26
C PHE A 33 -11.74 2.73 -25.94
N GLY A 34 -12.72 3.17 -25.16
CA GLY A 34 -13.85 3.94 -25.67
C GLY A 34 -14.83 4.35 -24.58
N THR A 35 -16.03 4.77 -24.98
CA THR A 35 -17.14 5.11 -24.07
C THR A 35 -18.41 4.39 -24.49
N ARG A 36 -19.17 3.88 -23.52
CA ARG A 36 -20.48 3.26 -23.74
C ARG A 36 -21.44 3.75 -22.67
N GLN A 37 -22.60 4.26 -23.07
CA GLN A 37 -23.63 4.77 -22.14
C GLN A 37 -23.08 5.77 -21.11
N GLY A 38 -22.13 6.63 -21.51
CA GLY A 38 -21.53 7.64 -20.62
C GLY A 38 -20.48 7.11 -19.63
N VAL A 39 -20.07 5.83 -19.71
CA VAL A 39 -19.00 5.23 -18.91
C VAL A 39 -17.78 4.94 -19.79
N HIS A 40 -16.59 5.24 -19.29
CA HIS A 40 -15.34 4.88 -19.96
C HIS A 40 -15.07 3.38 -19.86
N ILE A 41 -14.65 2.79 -20.98
CA ILE A 41 -14.19 1.41 -21.04
C ILE A 41 -12.66 1.43 -21.08
N ILE A 42 -12.03 0.73 -20.14
CA ILE A 42 -10.57 0.61 -20.04
C ILE A 42 -10.10 -0.48 -21.02
N ASN A 43 -8.96 -0.24 -21.67
CA ASN A 43 -8.34 -1.23 -22.55
C ASN A 43 -7.70 -2.36 -21.71
N LEU A 44 -8.26 -3.58 -21.85
CA LEU A 44 -7.80 -4.76 -21.12
C LEU A 44 -6.47 -5.33 -21.66
N GLU A 45 -6.18 -5.20 -22.95
CA GLU A 45 -4.90 -5.64 -23.52
C GLU A 45 -3.74 -4.86 -22.91
N LYS A 46 -3.88 -3.53 -22.86
CA LYS A 46 -2.92 -2.68 -22.14
C LYS A 46 -2.85 -3.04 -20.66
N THR A 47 -4.00 -3.29 -20.03
CA THR A 47 -4.03 -3.69 -18.62
C THR A 47 -3.22 -4.96 -18.38
N GLN A 48 -3.30 -5.94 -19.29
CA GLN A 48 -2.54 -7.17 -19.23
C GLN A 48 -1.04 -6.93 -19.36
N GLU A 49 -0.60 -6.14 -20.35
CA GLU A 49 0.81 -5.77 -20.55
C GLU A 49 1.41 -5.09 -19.31
N TYR A 50 0.71 -4.09 -18.74
CA TYR A 50 1.19 -3.37 -17.55
C TYR A 50 1.14 -4.25 -16.30
N LEU A 51 0.17 -5.15 -16.19
CA LEU A 51 0.09 -6.11 -15.10
C LEU A 51 1.29 -7.08 -15.13
N GLU A 52 1.68 -7.55 -16.32
CA GLU A 52 2.85 -8.41 -16.50
C GLU A 52 4.13 -7.71 -16.04
N SER A 53 4.37 -6.50 -16.53
CA SER A 53 5.55 -5.71 -16.15
C SER A 53 5.60 -5.40 -14.65
N ALA A 54 4.45 -5.10 -14.05
CA ALA A 54 4.34 -4.89 -12.61
C ALA A 54 4.65 -6.17 -11.83
N LEU A 55 4.11 -7.32 -12.25
CA LEU A 55 4.36 -8.61 -11.62
C LEU A 55 5.83 -9.01 -11.71
N GLU A 56 6.50 -8.79 -12.84
CA GLU A 56 7.93 -9.05 -12.99
C GLU A 56 8.75 -8.21 -12.00
N THR A 57 8.42 -6.91 -11.88
CA THR A 57 9.07 -6.02 -10.93
C THR A 57 8.88 -6.48 -9.48
N LEU A 58 7.65 -6.84 -9.11
CA LEU A 58 7.33 -7.30 -7.75
C LEU A 58 8.00 -8.65 -7.44
N LYS A 59 8.06 -9.58 -8.40
CA LYS A 59 8.82 -10.84 -8.27
C LYS A 59 10.31 -10.56 -8.05
N GLY A 60 10.88 -9.59 -8.78
CA GLY A 60 12.27 -9.17 -8.59
C GLY A 60 12.54 -8.57 -7.20
N ILE A 61 11.57 -7.87 -6.60
CA ILE A 61 11.70 -7.34 -5.24
C ILE A 61 11.55 -8.46 -4.21
N ALA A 62 10.53 -9.31 -4.35
CA ALA A 62 10.26 -10.41 -3.44
C ALA A 62 11.41 -11.43 -3.40
N SER A 63 11.99 -11.78 -4.56
CA SER A 63 13.15 -12.69 -4.64
C SER A 63 14.40 -12.20 -3.92
N ARG A 64 14.53 -10.88 -3.72
CA ARG A 64 15.62 -10.27 -2.94
C ARG A 64 15.29 -10.10 -1.46
N GLY A 65 14.15 -10.60 -0.99
CA GLY A 65 13.64 -10.35 0.37
C GLY A 65 13.28 -8.87 0.59
N GLY A 66 12.85 -8.18 -0.48
CA GLY A 66 12.37 -6.82 -0.40
C GLY A 66 10.98 -6.74 0.23
N VAL A 67 10.69 -5.63 0.91
CA VAL A 67 9.41 -5.42 1.59
C VAL A 67 8.47 -4.62 0.68
N ILE A 68 7.25 -5.13 0.47
CA ILE A 68 6.21 -4.48 -0.32
C ILE A 68 5.11 -4.02 0.62
N LEU A 69 4.84 -2.71 0.68
CA LEU A 69 3.79 -2.13 1.50
C LEU A 69 2.48 -2.03 0.71
N PHE A 70 1.43 -2.70 1.19
CA PHE A 70 0.09 -2.59 0.59
C PHE A 70 -0.67 -1.40 1.20
N VAL A 71 -1.27 -0.56 0.37
CA VAL A 71 -1.98 0.65 0.82
C VAL A 71 -3.32 0.74 0.12
N GLY A 72 -4.38 0.91 0.90
CA GLY A 72 -5.69 1.25 0.37
C GLY A 72 -6.69 1.44 1.48
N THR A 73 -7.15 2.68 1.64
CA THR A 73 -8.09 3.05 2.72
C THR A 73 -9.55 2.90 2.33
N LYS A 74 -9.83 2.75 1.03
CA LYS A 74 -11.19 2.60 0.51
C LYS A 74 -11.85 1.35 1.09
N LEU A 75 -13.09 1.46 1.58
CA LEU A 75 -13.83 0.36 2.23
C LEU A 75 -13.81 -0.96 1.43
N GLN A 76 -13.96 -0.88 0.10
CA GLN A 76 -13.90 -2.05 -0.81
C GLN A 76 -12.51 -2.70 -0.89
N ALA A 77 -11.45 -1.94 -0.61
CA ALA A 77 -10.06 -2.35 -0.70
C ALA A 77 -9.53 -2.90 0.63
N GLN A 78 -10.10 -2.49 1.78
CA GLN A 78 -9.63 -2.84 3.12
C GLN A 78 -9.54 -4.36 3.32
N ALA A 79 -10.66 -5.07 3.19
CA ALA A 79 -10.70 -6.51 3.42
C ALA A 79 -9.80 -7.31 2.44
N PRO A 80 -9.80 -7.03 1.12
CA PRO A 80 -8.86 -7.67 0.19
C PRO A 80 -7.39 -7.41 0.54
N ILE A 81 -7.02 -6.16 0.81
CA ILE A 81 -5.62 -5.80 1.12
C ILE A 81 -5.14 -6.58 2.34
N THR A 82 -5.90 -6.54 3.42
CA THR A 82 -5.52 -7.20 4.68
C THR A 82 -5.37 -8.70 4.49
N LYS A 83 -6.33 -9.34 3.81
CA LYS A 83 -6.28 -10.77 3.51
C LYS A 83 -5.03 -11.16 2.72
N TYR A 84 -4.71 -10.44 1.63
CA TYR A 84 -3.59 -10.80 0.77
C TYR A 84 -2.23 -10.40 1.33
N ALA A 85 -2.15 -9.27 2.05
CA ALA A 85 -0.94 -8.86 2.72
C ALA A 85 -0.55 -9.83 3.84
N GLN A 86 -1.52 -10.26 4.66
CA GLN A 86 -1.32 -11.30 5.68
C GLN A 86 -0.91 -12.64 5.06
N ALA A 87 -1.54 -13.05 3.96
CA ALA A 87 -1.16 -14.29 3.26
C ALA A 87 0.27 -14.28 2.69
N CYS A 88 0.84 -13.08 2.47
CA CYS A 88 2.20 -12.91 1.96
C CYS A 88 3.20 -12.46 3.04
N ASP A 89 2.79 -12.37 4.31
CA ASP A 89 3.57 -11.81 5.42
C ASP A 89 4.15 -10.40 5.12
N MET A 90 3.38 -9.59 4.39
CA MET A 90 3.76 -8.24 3.98
C MET A 90 3.00 -7.18 4.79
N PRO A 91 3.61 -6.00 5.03
CA PRO A 91 2.95 -4.92 5.75
C PRO A 91 1.84 -4.27 4.93
N PHE A 92 0.82 -3.75 5.61
CA PHE A 92 -0.33 -3.11 4.96
C PHE A 92 -0.88 -1.91 5.74
N VAL A 93 -1.60 -1.03 5.04
CA VAL A 93 -2.36 0.10 5.58
C VAL A 93 -3.77 0.04 5.01
N GLN A 94 -4.75 -0.27 5.87
CA GLN A 94 -6.17 -0.38 5.50
C GLN A 94 -7.03 0.79 5.99
N ASN A 95 -6.67 1.47 7.10
CA ASN A 95 -7.57 2.44 7.71
C ASN A 95 -7.30 3.85 7.22
N ARG A 96 -6.15 4.42 7.61
CA ARG A 96 -5.77 5.77 7.23
C ARG A 96 -4.28 5.86 6.96
N TRP A 97 -3.92 6.44 5.83
CA TRP A 97 -2.53 6.82 5.57
C TRP A 97 -2.13 8.02 6.43
N LEU A 98 -1.06 7.86 7.20
CA LEU A 98 -0.46 8.95 7.96
C LEU A 98 0.61 9.62 7.12
N GLY A 99 0.49 10.94 6.94
CA GLY A 99 1.52 11.72 6.26
C GLY A 99 2.86 11.59 6.99
N GLY A 100 3.95 11.42 6.25
CA GLY A 100 5.29 11.18 6.79
C GLY A 100 5.63 9.71 6.99
N THR A 101 4.76 8.77 6.60
CA THR A 101 5.02 7.32 6.77
C THR A 101 6.29 6.89 6.04
N LEU A 102 6.56 7.42 4.84
CA LEU A 102 7.77 7.08 4.08
C LEU A 102 8.88 8.12 4.22
N THR A 103 8.52 9.41 4.24
CA THR A 103 9.49 10.52 4.25
C THR A 103 10.06 10.78 5.65
N ASN A 104 9.31 10.50 6.71
CA ASN A 104 9.74 10.68 8.11
C ASN A 104 9.74 9.35 8.87
N PHE A 105 10.34 8.33 8.25
CA PHE A 105 10.32 6.97 8.79
C PHE A 105 10.97 6.85 10.19
N VAL A 106 11.93 7.71 10.52
CA VAL A 106 12.59 7.71 11.83
C VAL A 106 11.59 7.96 12.96
N GLN A 107 10.69 8.94 12.80
CA GLN A 107 9.67 9.25 13.79
C GLN A 107 8.61 8.14 13.85
N ILE A 108 8.19 7.63 12.70
CA ILE A 108 7.23 6.52 12.63
C ILE A 108 7.78 5.29 13.36
N LYS A 109 9.06 4.96 13.16
CA LYS A 109 9.72 3.87 13.87
C LYS A 109 9.75 4.08 15.39
N GLN A 110 9.92 5.31 15.87
CA GLN A 110 9.82 5.62 17.29
C GLN A 110 8.39 5.42 17.83
N THR A 111 7.37 5.83 17.07
CA THR A 111 5.96 5.59 17.40
C THR A 111 5.64 4.10 17.45
N LEU A 112 6.11 3.30 16.48
CA LEU A 112 5.93 1.84 16.48
C LEU A 112 6.60 1.19 17.69
N LYS A 113 7.81 1.65 18.06
CA LYS A 113 8.50 1.16 19.26
C LYS A 113 7.71 1.48 20.53
N ARG A 114 7.13 2.69 20.63
CA ARG A 114 6.26 3.08 21.75
C ARG A 114 5.01 2.20 21.82
N MET A 115 4.34 1.98 20.69
CA MET A 115 3.16 1.09 20.62
C MET A 115 3.48 -0.31 21.14
N LYS A 116 4.60 -0.89 20.67
CA LYS A 116 5.03 -2.23 21.11
C LYS A 116 5.34 -2.27 22.60
N MET A 117 6.00 -1.25 23.14
CA MET A 117 6.27 -1.13 24.58
C MET A 117 4.97 -1.08 25.40
N LEU A 118 3.96 -0.32 24.95
CA LEU A 118 2.66 -0.24 25.65
C LEU A 118 1.90 -1.56 25.61
N LYS A 119 1.92 -2.28 24.47
CA LYS A 119 1.39 -3.64 24.35
C LYS A 119 2.08 -4.60 25.33
N ASP A 120 3.40 -4.59 25.38
CA ASP A 120 4.17 -5.45 26.28
C ASP A 120 3.84 -5.18 27.76
N GLN A 121 3.68 -3.90 28.15
CA GLN A 121 3.28 -3.51 29.51
C GLN A 121 1.86 -3.97 29.87
N ARG A 122 0.93 -3.88 28.91
CA ARG A 122 -0.43 -4.39 29.06
C ARG A 122 -0.41 -5.91 29.29
N ASP A 123 0.31 -6.64 28.44
CA ASP A 123 0.31 -8.10 28.45
C ASP A 123 1.04 -8.67 29.69
N LYS A 124 2.07 -7.97 30.19
CA LYS A 124 2.74 -8.29 31.47
C LYS A 124 1.96 -7.88 32.72
N GLY A 125 0.83 -7.17 32.56
CA GLY A 125 0.02 -6.68 33.68
C GLY A 125 0.67 -5.57 34.50
N GLU A 126 1.71 -4.91 33.97
CA GLU A 126 2.41 -3.80 34.63
C GLU A 126 1.49 -2.58 34.82
N LEU A 127 0.41 -2.50 34.02
CA LEU A 127 -0.59 -1.44 34.09
C LEU A 127 -1.38 -1.42 35.41
N ARG A 128 -1.33 -2.49 36.21
CA ARG A 128 -2.02 -2.57 37.51
C ARG A 128 -1.51 -1.56 38.54
N LYS A 129 -0.33 -0.99 38.31
CA LYS A 129 0.26 0.07 39.16
C LYS A 129 -0.46 1.42 39.01
N TYR A 130 -1.19 1.63 37.92
CA TYR A 130 -1.91 2.86 37.63
C TYR A 130 -3.35 2.83 38.14
N THR A 131 -3.97 3.99 38.26
CA THR A 131 -5.40 4.11 38.60
C THR A 131 -6.29 3.56 37.49
N LYS A 132 -7.53 3.16 37.80
CA LYS A 132 -8.50 2.65 36.80
C LYS A 132 -8.70 3.62 35.62
N LYS A 133 -8.67 4.94 35.90
CA LYS A 133 -8.81 5.98 34.86
C LYS A 133 -7.60 5.97 33.92
N GLU A 134 -6.39 5.90 34.46
CA GLU A 134 -5.15 5.84 33.67
C GLU A 134 -5.06 4.54 32.87
N GLN A 135 -5.43 3.40 33.46
CA GLN A 135 -5.50 2.13 32.74
C GLN A 135 -6.44 2.20 31.53
N LEU A 136 -7.60 2.84 31.69
CA LEU A 136 -8.55 3.04 30.59
C LEU A 136 -7.97 3.95 29.49
N MET A 137 -7.29 5.03 29.87
CA MET A 137 -6.65 5.93 28.90
C MET A 137 -5.54 5.23 28.11
N ILE A 138 -4.71 4.43 28.78
CA ILE A 138 -3.64 3.66 28.13
C ILE A 138 -4.25 2.61 27.19
N SER A 139 -5.33 1.94 27.60
CA SER A 139 -6.01 0.95 26.76
C SER A 139 -6.55 1.58 25.47
N ARG A 140 -7.18 2.76 25.58
CA ARG A 140 -7.62 3.55 24.41
C ARG A 140 -6.46 3.99 23.52
N GLU A 141 -5.34 4.43 24.10
CA GLU A 141 -4.14 4.79 23.33
C GLU A 141 -3.62 3.57 22.53
N ILE A 142 -3.61 2.38 23.13
CA ILE A 142 -3.21 1.14 22.45
C ILE A 142 -4.17 0.80 21.32
N GLU A 143 -5.48 0.82 21.55
CA GLU A 143 -6.51 0.54 20.54
C GLU A 143 -6.39 1.51 19.34
N GLU A 144 -6.24 2.80 19.61
CA GLU A 144 -6.05 3.81 18.56
C GLU A 144 -4.75 3.61 17.78
N MET A 145 -3.67 3.20 18.45
CA MET A 145 -2.40 2.90 17.78
C MET A 145 -2.50 1.62 16.96
N GLU A 146 -3.15 0.56 17.46
CA GLU A 146 -3.38 -0.69 16.73
C GLU A 146 -4.21 -0.45 15.46
N GLU A 147 -5.25 0.37 15.55
CA GLU A 147 -6.07 0.73 14.39
C GLU A 147 -5.24 1.45 13.31
N LYS A 148 -4.34 2.35 13.71
CA LYS A 148 -3.54 3.17 12.77
C LYS A 148 -2.31 2.43 12.24
N PHE A 149 -1.63 1.67 13.09
CA PHE A 149 -0.28 1.14 12.83
C PHE A 149 -0.19 -0.38 12.84
N GLY A 150 -1.24 -1.12 13.21
CA GLY A 150 -1.18 -2.57 13.36
C GLY A 150 -0.68 -3.29 12.11
N GLY A 151 -1.06 -2.84 10.93
CA GLY A 151 -0.61 -3.43 9.66
C GLY A 151 0.85 -3.12 9.29
N ILE A 152 1.51 -2.17 9.96
CA ILE A 152 2.94 -1.83 9.75
C ILE A 152 3.78 -2.06 11.02
N GLU A 153 3.26 -2.77 12.01
CA GLU A 153 3.93 -3.02 13.29
C GLU A 153 5.32 -3.66 13.13
N ASN A 154 5.44 -4.58 12.17
CA ASN A 154 6.68 -5.32 11.89
C ASN A 154 7.64 -4.59 10.94
N LEU A 155 7.36 -3.33 10.59
CA LEU A 155 8.15 -2.59 9.63
C LEU A 155 9.45 -2.07 10.27
N THR A 156 10.58 -2.68 9.92
CA THR A 156 11.90 -2.34 10.50
C THR A 156 12.68 -1.28 9.70
N ARG A 157 12.43 -1.23 8.38
CA ARG A 157 13.05 -0.35 7.39
C ARG A 157 12.00 0.21 6.43
N VAL A 158 12.36 1.27 5.71
CA VAL A 158 11.50 1.83 4.64
C VAL A 158 11.24 0.76 3.58
N PRO A 159 9.98 0.55 3.15
CA PRO A 159 9.65 -0.46 2.16
C PRO A 159 10.37 -0.23 0.82
N ASP A 160 10.56 -1.31 0.06
CA ASP A 160 11.24 -1.31 -1.22
C ASP A 160 10.29 -0.94 -2.37
N ALA A 161 9.02 -1.32 -2.24
CA ALA A 161 7.94 -0.89 -3.11
C ALA A 161 6.65 -0.64 -2.31
N VAL A 162 5.74 0.13 -2.91
CA VAL A 162 4.42 0.41 -2.37
C VAL A 162 3.39 0.02 -3.43
N PHE A 163 2.43 -0.82 -3.05
CA PHE A 163 1.29 -1.19 -3.86
C PHE A 163 0.07 -0.41 -3.38
N ILE A 164 -0.43 0.50 -4.22
CA ILE A 164 -1.47 1.47 -3.84
C ILE A 164 -2.76 1.19 -4.61
N ILE A 165 -3.86 1.04 -3.89
CA ILE A 165 -5.20 0.96 -4.46
C ILE A 165 -5.84 2.36 -4.41
N ASP A 166 -6.29 2.84 -5.57
CA ASP A 166 -6.89 4.17 -5.76
C ASP A 166 -5.94 5.36 -5.46
N VAL A 167 -5.21 5.77 -6.49
CA VAL A 167 -4.27 6.91 -6.48
C VAL A 167 -4.94 8.23 -6.11
N LYS A 168 -6.23 8.41 -6.39
CA LYS A 168 -6.92 9.68 -6.10
C LYS A 168 -7.18 9.82 -4.60
N THR A 169 -7.58 8.74 -3.96
CA THR A 169 -7.79 8.68 -2.51
C THR A 169 -6.45 8.75 -1.79
N GLU A 170 -5.44 8.00 -2.26
CA GLU A 170 -4.11 7.89 -1.64
C GLU A 170 -3.05 8.85 -2.21
N LYS A 171 -3.44 10.08 -2.56
CA LYS A 171 -2.52 11.04 -3.20
C LYS A 171 -1.25 11.30 -2.38
N THR A 172 -1.36 11.34 -1.06
CA THR A 172 -0.24 11.63 -0.14
C THR A 172 0.75 10.47 -0.13
N ALA A 173 0.26 9.22 -0.08
CA ALA A 173 1.11 8.04 -0.16
C ALA A 173 1.91 7.99 -1.47
N VAL A 174 1.25 8.34 -2.59
CA VAL A 174 1.88 8.40 -3.91
C VAL A 174 2.97 9.48 -3.96
N GLN A 175 2.68 10.67 -3.47
CA GLN A 175 3.64 11.78 -3.42
C GLN A 175 4.86 11.45 -2.57
N GLU A 176 4.65 10.85 -1.40
CA GLU A 176 5.74 10.39 -0.54
C GLU A 176 6.57 9.29 -1.20
N ALA A 177 5.92 8.28 -1.79
CA ALA A 177 6.62 7.20 -2.48
C ALA A 177 7.47 7.73 -3.65
N MET A 178 6.96 8.71 -4.41
CA MET A 178 7.73 9.38 -5.46
C MET A 178 8.93 10.14 -4.91
N ARG A 179 8.77 10.84 -3.79
CA ARG A 179 9.86 11.60 -3.15
C ARG A 179 10.95 10.66 -2.61
N SER A 180 10.57 9.64 -1.86
CA SER A 180 11.51 8.66 -1.29
C SER A 180 12.23 7.86 -2.38
N ARG A 181 11.62 7.67 -3.57
CA ARG A 181 12.30 7.06 -4.72
C ARG A 181 13.41 7.95 -5.30
N MET A 182 13.26 9.27 -5.25
CA MET A 182 14.30 10.21 -5.71
C MET A 182 15.50 10.25 -4.75
N GLU A 183 15.30 9.94 -3.47
CA GLU A 183 16.36 9.92 -2.45
C GLU A 183 17.13 8.59 -2.37
N LYS A 184 16.54 7.46 -2.78
CA LYS A 184 17.27 6.18 -2.81
C LYS A 184 18.32 6.22 -3.93
N PRO A 185 19.63 6.06 -3.65
CA PRO A 185 20.63 5.94 -4.70
C PRO A 185 20.28 4.73 -5.54
N GLN A 186 20.04 4.94 -6.84
CA GLN A 186 19.86 3.81 -7.75
C GLN A 186 21.13 2.94 -7.66
N PRO A 187 21.03 1.60 -7.55
CA PRO A 187 22.17 0.76 -7.83
C PRO A 187 22.64 1.15 -9.23
N GLN A 188 23.87 1.65 -9.33
CA GLN A 188 24.43 2.24 -10.54
C GLN A 188 24.15 1.28 -11.70
N ARG A 189 23.22 1.64 -12.59
CA ARG A 189 23.18 1.01 -13.90
C ARG A 189 24.56 1.27 -14.49
N PRO A 190 25.31 0.25 -14.96
CA PRO A 190 26.58 0.52 -15.61
C PRO A 190 26.29 1.54 -16.71
N ARG A 191 27.00 2.67 -16.66
CA ARG A 191 26.95 3.68 -17.71
C ARG A 191 27.28 2.94 -19.01
N ARG A 192 26.25 2.54 -19.76
CA ARG A 192 26.45 2.09 -21.12
C ARG A 192 26.94 3.32 -21.85
N MET A 193 28.22 3.22 -22.16
CA MET A 193 29.03 4.09 -22.99
C MET A 193 28.15 4.65 -24.11
N CYS A 194 28.18 5.97 -24.27
CA CYS A 194 27.79 6.60 -25.52
C CYS A 194 28.53 5.89 -26.65
N VAL A 195 27.76 5.35 -27.59
CA VAL A 195 28.04 5.39 -29.03
C VAL A 195 26.71 5.66 -29.70
#